data_AF-A0A149PKS6-F1
#
_entry.id   AF-A0A149PKS6-F1
#
_cell.length_a   1.000
_cell.length_b   1.000
_cell.length_c   1.000
_cell.angle_alpha   90.00
_cell.angle_beta   90.00
_cell.angle_gamma   90.00
#
_symmetry.space_group_name_H-M   'P 1'
#
loop_
_entity.id
_entity.type
_entity.pdbx_description
1 polymer ?
#
loop_
_entity_poly.entity_id
_entity_poly.type
_entity_poly.pdbx_seq_one_letter_code
_entity_poly.pdbx_strand_id
1 'polypeptide(L)'
;RGKERLELARRQASAQIDQCCDAQEPPRFVQTLLRQAWADALTLTRLRHGDDSPQWQERLQQTQRIAAITAQPVDAPGGTDATLAAEVEAALLQVGYHAEEAAAVARRLATPGGEDESTSRTELSARLKARARLGEHAGTAAGTTPATPRSSAEEAAYQQLSSLPFGSWFDIDTGDGTLRRQRLSWYSLLTGHALLVNPRGQKIADTDLDTLARQISAGQAQLVTEDKARLVDRAWEASLGALRALAAGHTQETSA
;
A
#
# COMPACT_ATOMS: atom_id res chain seq x y z
N ARG A 1 16.39 8.80 -17.84
CA ARG A 1 16.80 7.40 -17.58
C ARG A 1 15.78 6.60 -16.76
N GLY A 2 15.33 7.06 -15.58
CA GLY A 2 14.30 6.33 -14.80
C GLY A 2 12.91 6.31 -15.44
N LYS A 3 12.44 7.46 -15.95
CA LYS A 3 11.13 7.58 -16.63
C LYS A 3 10.98 6.65 -17.85
N GLU A 4 12.00 6.55 -18.69
CA GLU A 4 11.98 5.68 -19.88
C GLU A 4 11.92 4.19 -19.51
N ARG A 5 12.64 3.78 -18.45
CA ARG A 5 12.56 2.39 -17.95
C ARG A 5 11.17 2.07 -17.39
N LEU A 6 10.53 3.01 -16.70
CA LEU A 6 9.18 2.85 -16.17
C LEU A 6 8.15 2.73 -17.29
N GLU A 7 8.19 3.61 -18.28
CA GLU A 7 7.28 3.57 -19.43
C GLU A 7 7.45 2.27 -20.23
N LEU A 8 8.69 1.82 -20.43
CA LEU A 8 8.95 0.52 -21.06
C LEU A 8 8.38 -0.63 -20.21
N ALA A 9 8.57 -0.59 -18.88
CA ALA A 9 8.04 -1.56 -17.92
C ALA A 9 6.54 -1.70 -18.02
N ARG A 10 5.83 -0.57 -17.97
CA ARG A 10 4.38 -0.51 -18.08
C ARG A 10 3.89 -1.04 -19.43
N ARG A 11 4.48 -0.61 -20.54
CA ARG A 11 4.09 -1.07 -21.89
C ARG A 11 4.18 -2.58 -22.04
N GLN A 12 5.25 -3.20 -21.55
CA GLN A 12 5.37 -4.66 -21.63
C GLN A 12 4.41 -5.38 -20.68
N ALA A 13 4.21 -4.88 -19.46
CA ALA A 13 3.21 -5.45 -18.55
C ALA A 13 1.81 -5.45 -19.18
N SER A 14 1.42 -4.33 -19.80
CA SER A 14 0.16 -4.22 -20.55
C SER A 14 0.12 -5.18 -21.73
N ALA A 15 1.18 -5.27 -22.54
CA ALA A 15 1.21 -6.18 -23.69
C ALA A 15 1.05 -7.67 -23.28
N GLN A 16 1.66 -8.08 -22.17
CA GLN A 16 1.53 -9.45 -21.65
C GLN A 16 0.11 -9.74 -21.14
N ILE A 17 -0.50 -8.78 -20.44
CA ILE A 17 -1.89 -8.89 -20.00
C ILE A 17 -2.82 -9.00 -21.21
N ASP A 18 -2.61 -8.17 -22.24
CA ASP A 18 -3.44 -8.14 -23.43
C ASP A 18 -3.35 -9.47 -24.17
N GLN A 19 -2.14 -10.01 -24.35
CA GLN A 19 -1.94 -11.33 -24.94
C GLN A 19 -2.65 -12.44 -24.16
N CYS A 20 -2.63 -12.39 -22.82
CA CYS A 20 -3.36 -13.37 -21.99
C CYS A 20 -4.88 -13.21 -22.10
N CYS A 21 -5.36 -11.97 -22.17
CA CYS A 21 -6.78 -11.68 -22.33
C CYS A 21 -7.30 -12.14 -23.70
N ASP A 22 -6.52 -11.95 -24.75
CA ASP A 22 -6.88 -12.38 -26.11
C ASP A 22 -6.85 -13.90 -26.25
N ALA A 23 -5.99 -14.60 -25.51
CA ALA A 23 -5.87 -16.06 -25.58
C ALA A 23 -6.94 -16.81 -24.77
N GLN A 24 -7.37 -16.28 -23.63
CA GLN A 24 -8.29 -16.96 -22.69
C GLN A 24 -9.68 -16.32 -22.65
N GLU A 25 -9.85 -15.12 -23.21
CA GLU A 25 -11.11 -14.37 -23.24
C GLU A 25 -11.81 -14.24 -21.86
N PRO A 26 -11.11 -13.83 -20.78
CA PRO A 26 -11.74 -13.68 -19.47
C PRO A 26 -12.81 -12.57 -19.50
N PRO A 27 -13.76 -12.55 -18.55
CA PRO A 27 -14.83 -11.55 -18.51
C PRO A 27 -14.30 -10.10 -18.54
N ARG A 28 -15.01 -9.19 -19.21
CA ARG A 28 -14.58 -7.77 -19.38
C ARG A 28 -14.18 -7.09 -18.06
N PHE A 29 -14.87 -7.42 -16.97
CA PHE A 29 -14.55 -6.88 -15.67
C PHE A 29 -13.19 -7.37 -15.16
N VAL A 30 -12.89 -8.65 -15.31
CA VAL A 30 -11.59 -9.24 -14.98
C VAL A 30 -10.48 -8.63 -15.83
N GLN A 31 -10.72 -8.44 -17.15
CA GLN A 31 -9.77 -7.75 -18.01
C GLN A 31 -9.44 -6.34 -17.49
N THR A 32 -10.43 -5.64 -16.95
CA THR A 32 -10.23 -4.32 -16.33
C THR A 32 -9.37 -4.42 -15.07
N LEU A 33 -9.63 -5.39 -14.19
CA LEU A 33 -8.82 -5.64 -12.99
C LEU A 33 -7.37 -6.00 -13.34
N LEU A 34 -7.15 -6.82 -14.38
CA LEU A 34 -5.83 -7.16 -14.86
C LEU A 34 -5.09 -5.91 -15.36
N ARG A 35 -5.73 -5.12 -16.24
CA ARG A 35 -5.12 -3.92 -16.83
C ARG A 35 -4.86 -2.79 -15.83
N GLN A 36 -5.66 -2.69 -14.76
CA GLN A 36 -5.55 -1.61 -13.77
C GLN A 36 -4.74 -2.02 -12.54
N ALA A 37 -5.05 -3.16 -11.94
CA ALA A 37 -4.44 -3.58 -10.67
C ALA A 37 -3.23 -4.49 -10.88
N TRP A 38 -3.39 -5.54 -11.68
CA TRP A 38 -2.33 -6.52 -11.89
C TRP A 38 -1.17 -5.97 -12.73
N ALA A 39 -1.44 -5.04 -13.65
CA ALA A 39 -0.42 -4.36 -14.44
C ALA A 39 0.61 -3.61 -13.57
N ASP A 40 0.18 -3.02 -12.46
CA ASP A 40 1.07 -2.34 -11.53
C ASP A 40 2.02 -3.33 -10.84
N ALA A 41 1.53 -4.53 -10.48
CA ALA A 41 2.33 -5.59 -9.88
C ALA A 41 3.39 -6.13 -10.83
N LEU A 42 3.00 -6.42 -12.08
CA LEU A 42 3.95 -6.81 -13.13
C LEU A 42 5.01 -5.72 -13.36
N THR A 43 4.58 -4.46 -13.46
CA THR A 43 5.49 -3.32 -13.64
C THR A 43 6.51 -3.24 -12.49
N LEU A 44 6.07 -3.40 -11.24
CA LEU A 44 6.95 -3.35 -10.08
C LEU A 44 7.95 -4.51 -10.05
N THR A 45 7.50 -5.74 -10.31
CA THR A 45 8.38 -6.91 -10.36
C THR A 45 9.48 -6.74 -11.40
N ARG A 46 9.11 -6.26 -12.60
CA ARG A 46 10.07 -6.00 -13.67
C ARG A 46 11.11 -4.94 -13.28
N LEU A 47 10.68 -3.86 -12.62
CA LEU A 47 11.59 -2.80 -12.20
C LEU A 47 12.59 -3.25 -11.12
N ARG A 48 12.18 -4.14 -10.22
CA ARG A 48 13.02 -4.65 -9.13
C ARG A 48 13.97 -5.77 -9.58
N HIS A 49 13.50 -6.67 -10.43
CA HIS A 49 14.20 -7.92 -10.73
C HIS A 49 14.67 -8.04 -12.19
N GLY A 50 14.07 -7.29 -13.12
CA GLY A 50 14.37 -7.38 -14.55
C GLY A 50 13.66 -8.53 -15.27
N ASP A 51 13.81 -8.56 -16.58
CA ASP A 51 12.97 -9.34 -17.51
C ASP A 51 13.34 -10.83 -17.54
N ASP A 52 14.58 -11.17 -17.20
CA ASP A 52 15.08 -12.56 -17.20
C ASP A 52 15.01 -13.21 -15.81
N SER A 53 14.36 -12.55 -14.85
CA SER A 53 14.33 -13.01 -13.48
C SER A 53 13.30 -14.13 -13.26
N PRO A 54 13.57 -15.09 -12.35
CA PRO A 54 12.59 -16.11 -12.00
C PRO A 54 11.32 -15.49 -11.40
N GLN A 55 11.44 -14.35 -10.72
CA GLN A 55 10.29 -13.60 -10.20
C GLN A 55 9.39 -13.06 -11.32
N TRP A 56 9.98 -12.60 -12.42
CA TRP A 56 9.21 -12.16 -13.59
C TRP A 56 8.47 -13.34 -14.23
N GLN A 57 9.15 -14.47 -14.41
CA GLN A 57 8.54 -15.69 -14.96
C GLN A 57 7.39 -16.21 -14.09
N GLU A 58 7.56 -16.20 -12.76
CA GLU A 58 6.50 -16.56 -11.81
C GLU A 58 5.28 -15.66 -11.95
N ARG A 59 5.48 -14.33 -12.09
CA ARG A 59 4.35 -13.39 -12.28
C ARG A 59 3.65 -13.58 -13.63
N LEU A 60 4.37 -13.96 -14.68
CA LEU A 60 3.74 -14.32 -15.96
C LEU A 60 2.91 -15.61 -15.83
N GLN A 61 3.40 -16.62 -15.14
CA GLN A 61 2.64 -17.85 -14.88
C GLN A 61 1.37 -17.57 -14.07
N GLN A 62 1.44 -16.70 -13.06
CA GLN A 62 0.26 -16.26 -12.31
C GLN A 62 -0.73 -15.50 -13.20
N THR A 63 -0.24 -14.65 -14.11
CA THR A 63 -1.10 -13.93 -15.07
C THR A 63 -1.89 -14.91 -15.95
N GLN A 64 -1.21 -15.95 -16.45
CA GLN A 64 -1.84 -17.02 -17.24
C GLN A 64 -2.84 -17.83 -16.41
N ARG A 65 -2.49 -18.17 -15.16
CA ARG A 65 -3.37 -18.90 -14.22
C ARG A 65 -4.63 -18.10 -13.89
N ILE A 66 -4.51 -16.79 -13.63
CA ILE A 66 -5.64 -15.87 -13.41
C ILE A 66 -6.57 -15.89 -14.64
N ALA A 67 -6.01 -15.69 -15.84
CA ALA A 67 -6.79 -15.67 -17.06
C ALA A 67 -7.51 -17.01 -17.30
N ALA A 68 -6.82 -18.13 -17.10
CA ALA A 68 -7.39 -19.47 -17.25
C ALA A 68 -8.50 -19.79 -16.24
N ILE A 69 -8.35 -19.41 -14.96
CA ILE A 69 -9.39 -19.62 -13.94
C ILE A 69 -10.59 -18.75 -14.22
N THR A 70 -10.38 -17.46 -14.47
CA THR A 70 -11.48 -16.50 -14.66
C THR A 70 -12.24 -16.70 -15.97
N ALA A 71 -11.64 -17.35 -16.96
CA ALA A 71 -12.31 -17.77 -18.20
C ALA A 71 -13.26 -18.96 -18.02
N GLN A 72 -13.11 -19.73 -16.92
CA GLN A 72 -14.04 -20.82 -16.62
C GLN A 72 -15.43 -20.28 -16.26
N PRO A 73 -16.50 -21.05 -16.54
CA PRO A 73 -17.85 -20.67 -16.13
C PRO A 73 -17.95 -20.54 -14.60
N VAL A 74 -18.85 -19.68 -14.12
CA VAL A 74 -19.05 -19.43 -12.68
C VAL A 74 -19.35 -20.71 -11.91
N ASP A 75 -20.04 -21.66 -12.54
CA ASP A 75 -20.42 -22.96 -11.96
C ASP A 75 -19.31 -24.03 -12.09
N ALA A 76 -18.09 -23.66 -12.49
CA ALA A 76 -17.01 -24.62 -12.66
C ALA A 76 -16.63 -25.30 -11.31
N PRO A 77 -16.43 -26.63 -11.31
CA PRO A 77 -16.00 -27.34 -10.12
C PRO A 77 -14.59 -26.90 -9.72
N GLY A 78 -14.43 -26.38 -8.50
CA GLY A 78 -13.13 -25.92 -7.99
C GLY A 78 -13.21 -24.63 -7.17
N GLY A 79 -14.24 -23.79 -7.42
CA GLY A 79 -14.45 -22.55 -6.66
C GLY A 79 -13.26 -21.60 -6.71
N THR A 80 -13.13 -20.72 -5.70
CA THR A 80 -12.02 -19.78 -5.60
C THR A 80 -10.70 -20.47 -5.25
N ASP A 81 -9.66 -20.23 -6.05
CA ASP A 81 -8.30 -20.70 -5.79
C ASP A 81 -7.64 -19.87 -4.67
N ALA A 82 -7.71 -20.37 -3.44
CA ALA A 82 -7.22 -19.66 -2.26
C ALA A 82 -5.71 -19.38 -2.30
N THR A 83 -4.92 -20.28 -2.91
CA THR A 83 -3.47 -20.09 -3.05
C THR A 83 -3.18 -18.95 -4.00
N LEU A 84 -3.83 -18.94 -5.16
CA LEU A 84 -3.68 -17.85 -6.12
C LEU A 84 -4.16 -16.52 -5.54
N ALA A 85 -5.28 -16.51 -4.81
CA ALA A 85 -5.79 -15.32 -4.16
C ALA A 85 -4.75 -14.72 -3.19
N ALA A 86 -4.13 -15.54 -2.33
CA ALA A 86 -3.09 -15.07 -1.41
C ALA A 86 -1.86 -14.52 -2.14
N GLU A 87 -1.43 -15.18 -3.22
CA GLU A 87 -0.29 -14.75 -4.04
C GLU A 87 -0.54 -13.41 -4.77
N VAL A 88 -1.77 -13.21 -5.25
CA VAL A 88 -2.21 -11.98 -5.91
C VAL A 88 -2.33 -10.85 -4.90
N GLU A 89 -2.97 -11.11 -3.75
CA GLU A 89 -3.11 -10.14 -2.67
C GLU A 89 -1.75 -9.65 -2.19
N ALA A 90 -0.81 -10.57 -1.92
CA ALA A 90 0.54 -10.23 -1.49
C ALA A 90 1.27 -9.32 -2.50
N ALA A 91 1.10 -9.55 -3.80
CA ALA A 91 1.69 -8.71 -4.83
C ALA A 91 1.06 -7.32 -4.91
N LEU A 92 -0.27 -7.24 -4.81
CA LEU A 92 -0.98 -5.97 -4.77
C LEU A 92 -0.58 -5.16 -3.51
N LEU A 93 -0.40 -5.81 -2.36
CA LEU A 93 0.12 -5.15 -1.15
C LEU A 93 1.52 -4.58 -1.36
N GLN A 94 2.42 -5.29 -2.07
CA GLN A 94 3.77 -4.78 -2.38
C GLN A 94 3.77 -3.56 -3.31
N VAL A 95 2.75 -3.44 -4.15
CA VAL A 95 2.49 -2.27 -5.00
C VAL A 95 1.85 -1.12 -4.20
N GLY A 96 1.34 -1.42 -3.01
CA GLY A 96 0.69 -0.48 -2.11
C GLY A 96 -0.84 -0.49 -2.21
N TYR A 97 -1.49 -1.55 -2.68
CA TYR A 97 -2.94 -1.66 -2.52
C TYR A 97 -3.31 -1.79 -1.03
N HIS A 98 -4.46 -1.26 -0.61
CA HIS A 98 -4.98 -1.49 0.73
C HIS A 98 -5.37 -2.96 0.90
N ALA A 99 -5.21 -3.53 2.10
CA ALA A 99 -5.51 -4.95 2.36
C ALA A 99 -6.93 -5.35 1.92
N GLU A 100 -7.94 -4.53 2.24
CA GLU A 100 -9.32 -4.81 1.83
C GLU A 100 -9.51 -4.78 0.30
N GLU A 101 -8.86 -3.85 -0.40
CA GLU A 101 -8.94 -3.73 -1.86
C GLU A 101 -8.15 -4.83 -2.56
N ALA A 102 -6.93 -5.12 -2.06
CA ALA A 102 -6.08 -6.19 -2.55
C ALA A 102 -6.78 -7.54 -2.41
N ALA A 103 -7.40 -7.82 -1.25
CA ALA A 103 -8.17 -9.03 -1.02
C ALA A 103 -9.40 -9.10 -1.94
N ALA A 104 -10.12 -7.99 -2.14
CA ALA A 104 -11.29 -7.97 -3.04
C ALA A 104 -10.92 -8.21 -4.51
N VAL A 105 -9.84 -7.59 -4.99
CA VAL A 105 -9.32 -7.83 -6.34
C VAL A 105 -8.82 -9.27 -6.47
N ALA A 106 -8.03 -9.75 -5.50
CA ALA A 106 -7.45 -11.08 -5.50
C ALA A 106 -8.50 -12.19 -5.53
N ARG A 107 -9.56 -12.08 -4.71
CA ARG A 107 -10.69 -13.04 -4.75
C ARG A 107 -11.28 -13.12 -6.15
N ARG A 108 -11.56 -11.98 -6.78
CA ARG A 108 -12.14 -11.94 -8.14
C ARG A 108 -11.19 -12.47 -9.21
N LEU A 109 -9.88 -12.24 -9.08
CA LEU A 109 -8.89 -12.78 -10.01
C LEU A 109 -8.62 -14.27 -9.82
N ALA A 110 -9.04 -14.85 -8.69
CA ALA A 110 -8.89 -16.26 -8.36
C ALA A 110 -10.20 -17.06 -8.38
N THR A 111 -11.34 -16.43 -8.72
CA THR A 111 -12.65 -17.10 -8.81
C THR A 111 -13.06 -17.29 -10.27
N PRO A 112 -13.58 -18.48 -10.65
CA PRO A 112 -14.21 -18.71 -11.95
C PRO A 112 -15.25 -17.64 -12.30
N GLY A 113 -15.21 -17.11 -13.53
CA GLY A 113 -16.07 -16.02 -13.98
C GLY A 113 -15.83 -14.65 -13.31
N GLY A 114 -14.90 -14.54 -12.36
CA GLY A 114 -14.52 -13.29 -11.70
C GLY A 114 -15.63 -12.65 -10.85
N GLU A 115 -16.54 -13.47 -10.36
CA GLU A 115 -17.61 -13.03 -9.46
C GLU A 115 -17.15 -13.01 -8.00
N ASP A 116 -17.75 -12.11 -7.25
CA ASP A 116 -17.55 -11.97 -5.81
C ASP A 116 -18.86 -11.41 -5.25
N GLU A 117 -19.44 -12.14 -4.31
CA GLU A 117 -20.69 -11.77 -3.63
C GLU A 117 -20.47 -10.63 -2.62
N SER A 118 -19.24 -10.48 -2.11
CA SER A 118 -18.94 -9.56 -1.00
C SER A 118 -18.77 -8.10 -1.42
N THR A 119 -18.25 -7.86 -2.63
CA THR A 119 -17.94 -6.50 -3.12
C THR A 119 -18.61 -6.30 -4.46
N SER A 120 -19.30 -5.18 -4.71
CA SER A 120 -19.93 -4.95 -6.03
C SER A 120 -18.91 -4.53 -7.11
N ARG A 121 -19.18 -4.88 -8.38
CA ARG A 121 -18.33 -4.44 -9.52
C ARG A 121 -18.23 -2.92 -9.62
N THR A 122 -19.32 -2.21 -9.31
CA THR A 122 -19.40 -0.74 -9.35
C THR A 122 -18.55 -0.09 -8.26
N GLU A 123 -18.60 -0.62 -7.04
CA GLU A 123 -17.80 -0.14 -5.92
C GLU A 123 -16.30 -0.34 -6.18
N LEU A 124 -15.91 -1.53 -6.64
CA LEU A 124 -14.52 -1.81 -6.96
C LEU A 124 -14.00 -0.96 -8.13
N SER A 125 -14.84 -0.74 -9.16
CA SER A 125 -14.52 0.19 -10.24
C SER A 125 -14.35 1.63 -9.75
N ALA A 126 -15.16 2.08 -8.79
CA ALA A 126 -15.06 3.41 -8.22
C ALA A 126 -13.77 3.58 -7.42
N ARG A 127 -13.37 2.57 -6.63
CA ARG A 127 -12.10 2.55 -5.89
C ARG A 127 -10.89 2.56 -6.83
N LEU A 128 -10.90 1.72 -7.88
CA LEU A 128 -9.85 1.71 -8.89
C LEU A 128 -9.79 3.00 -9.71
N LYS A 129 -10.93 3.62 -10.04
CA LYS A 129 -10.96 4.93 -10.72
C LYS A 129 -10.53 6.07 -9.82
N ALA A 130 -10.84 6.03 -8.53
CA ALA A 130 -10.31 6.97 -7.55
C ALA A 130 -8.79 6.86 -7.54
N ARG A 131 -8.23 5.64 -7.54
CA ARG A 131 -6.80 5.38 -7.67
C ARG A 131 -6.22 5.81 -9.02
N ALA A 132 -6.87 5.51 -10.14
CA ALA A 132 -6.44 5.96 -11.46
C ALA A 132 -6.39 7.50 -11.49
N ARG A 133 -7.41 8.20 -10.99
CA ARG A 133 -7.34 9.65 -10.80
C ARG A 133 -6.21 10.08 -9.84
N LEU A 134 -5.84 9.27 -8.86
CA LEU A 134 -4.74 9.52 -7.92
C LEU A 134 -3.35 9.05 -8.43
N GLY A 135 -3.26 8.42 -9.61
CA GLY A 135 -2.01 7.91 -10.22
C GLY A 135 -1.82 8.26 -11.70
N GLU A 136 -2.84 8.80 -12.37
CA GLU A 136 -2.91 9.13 -13.80
C GLU A 136 -2.77 10.65 -14.04
N HIS A 137 -2.94 11.49 -13.00
CA HIS A 137 -2.50 12.90 -13.05
C HIS A 137 -0.97 13.07 -13.02
N ALA A 138 -0.20 11.97 -13.01
CA ALA A 138 1.23 12.00 -13.29
C ALA A 138 1.58 12.48 -14.71
N GLY A 139 0.59 12.58 -15.61
CA GLY A 139 0.77 13.06 -16.98
C GLY A 139 0.53 14.56 -17.22
N THR A 140 -0.27 15.26 -16.40
CA THR A 140 -0.81 16.57 -16.87
C THR A 140 -1.06 17.67 -15.84
N ALA A 141 -0.75 17.52 -14.55
CA ALA A 141 -0.92 18.66 -13.63
C ALA A 141 0.03 18.67 -12.42
N ALA A 142 1.33 18.78 -12.66
CA ALA A 142 2.26 19.55 -11.83
C ALA A 142 3.60 19.67 -12.56
N GLY A 143 4.10 20.90 -12.67
CA GLY A 143 5.31 21.23 -13.39
C GLY A 143 6.49 20.37 -12.99
N THR A 144 7.24 19.95 -14.00
CA THR A 144 8.59 19.44 -13.85
C THR A 144 9.45 20.55 -13.23
N THR A 145 9.65 20.50 -11.92
CA THR A 145 10.77 21.19 -11.28
C THR A 145 11.77 20.11 -10.91
N PRO A 146 13.06 20.21 -11.31
CA PRO A 146 14.05 19.22 -10.94
C PRO A 146 14.11 19.12 -9.41
N ALA A 147 13.99 17.91 -8.89
CA ALA A 147 14.16 17.61 -7.47
C ALA A 147 15.52 18.16 -7.02
N THR A 148 15.50 19.18 -6.16
CA THR A 148 16.67 19.62 -5.40
C THR A 148 17.26 18.37 -4.71
N PRO A 149 18.57 18.11 -4.80
CA PRO A 149 19.16 16.96 -4.11
C PRO A 149 18.79 17.00 -2.63
N ARG A 150 18.42 15.85 -2.04
CA ARG A 150 18.10 15.78 -0.62
C ARG A 150 19.35 16.06 0.20
N SER A 151 19.23 16.90 1.23
CA SER A 151 20.24 16.98 2.28
C SER A 151 20.28 15.67 3.07
N SER A 152 21.34 15.43 3.85
CA SER A 152 21.44 14.24 4.69
C SER A 152 20.29 14.10 5.68
N ALA A 153 19.77 15.22 6.20
CA ALA A 153 18.61 15.24 7.09
C ALA A 153 17.30 14.90 6.36
N GLU A 154 17.12 15.41 5.14
CA GLU A 154 15.96 15.08 4.29
C GLU A 154 15.98 13.60 3.85
N GLU A 155 17.16 13.04 3.56
CA GLU A 155 17.32 11.63 3.21
C GLU A 155 17.02 10.71 4.40
N ALA A 156 17.46 11.07 5.61
CA ALA A 156 17.11 10.34 6.83
C ALA A 156 15.60 10.35 7.10
N ALA A 157 14.94 11.51 6.92
CA ALA A 157 13.49 11.64 7.05
C ALA A 157 12.74 10.82 5.99
N TYR A 158 13.24 10.79 4.74
CA TYR A 158 12.69 9.99 3.66
C TYR A 158 12.79 8.49 3.97
N GLN A 159 13.94 8.02 4.46
CA GLN A 159 14.12 6.62 4.88
C GLN A 159 13.17 6.25 6.01
N GLN A 160 13.01 7.14 6.99
CA GLN A 160 12.03 6.95 8.06
C GLN A 160 10.61 6.83 7.51
N LEU A 161 10.15 7.75 6.65
CA LEU A 161 8.83 7.67 6.00
C LEU A 161 8.61 6.37 5.23
N SER A 162 9.63 5.93 4.48
CA SER A 162 9.56 4.71 3.66
C SER A 162 9.49 3.41 4.47
N SER A 163 9.77 3.47 5.78
CA SER A 163 9.72 2.33 6.70
C SER A 163 8.50 2.36 7.63
N LEU A 164 7.72 3.45 7.63
CA LEU A 164 6.56 3.59 8.50
C LEU A 164 5.36 2.80 7.97
N PRO A 165 4.58 2.16 8.87
CA PRO A 165 3.37 1.46 8.48
C PRO A 165 2.30 2.43 7.99
N PHE A 166 1.47 1.97 7.05
CA PHE A 166 0.31 2.74 6.62
C PHE A 166 -0.65 2.99 7.80
N GLY A 167 -1.24 4.17 7.82
CA GLY A 167 -2.09 4.62 8.92
C GLY A 167 -1.36 5.38 10.02
N SER A 168 -0.05 5.64 9.89
CA SER A 168 0.68 6.52 10.81
C SER A 168 0.10 7.94 10.83
N TRP A 169 -0.02 8.51 12.02
CA TRP A 169 -0.49 9.88 12.21
C TRP A 169 0.67 10.85 12.23
N PHE A 170 0.48 12.02 11.63
CA PHE A 170 1.43 13.13 11.61
C PHE A 170 0.71 14.41 12.00
N ASP A 171 1.35 15.25 12.78
CA ASP A 171 0.93 16.62 13.01
C ASP A 171 1.74 17.48 12.02
N ILE A 172 1.07 18.01 11.01
CA ILE A 172 1.66 18.73 9.86
C ILE A 172 1.22 20.19 9.90
N ASP A 173 2.17 21.11 9.77
CA ASP A 173 1.91 22.54 9.66
C ASP A 173 1.24 22.84 8.31
N THR A 174 0.11 23.54 8.38
CA THR A 174 -0.69 23.91 7.21
C THR A 174 -0.22 25.20 6.53
N GLY A 175 0.88 25.81 7.00
CA GLY A 175 1.44 27.06 6.46
C GLY A 175 1.00 28.32 7.22
N ASP A 176 -0.04 28.21 8.04
CA ASP A 176 -0.53 29.26 8.94
C ASP A 176 0.07 29.14 10.36
N GLY A 177 1.09 28.28 10.55
CA GLY A 177 1.70 27.97 11.85
C GLY A 177 0.85 27.07 12.74
N THR A 178 -0.25 26.51 12.21
CA THR A 178 -1.12 25.57 12.93
C THR A 178 -0.83 24.14 12.48
N LEU A 179 -0.46 23.30 13.45
CA LEU A 179 -0.30 21.86 13.25
C LEU A 179 -1.68 21.21 13.15
N ARG A 180 -1.92 20.48 12.07
CA ARG A 180 -3.11 19.67 11.86
C ARG A 180 -2.74 18.21 11.84
N ARG A 181 -3.52 17.41 12.57
CA ARG A 181 -3.41 15.96 12.57
C ARG A 181 -3.87 15.39 11.24
N GLN A 182 -2.98 14.69 10.56
CA GLN A 182 -3.22 14.03 9.29
C GLN A 182 -2.74 12.58 9.38
N ARG A 183 -3.46 11.66 8.77
CA ARG A 183 -3.05 10.26 8.70
C ARG A 183 -2.42 10.00 7.35
N LEU A 184 -1.22 9.44 7.34
CA LEU A 184 -0.59 8.87 6.17
C LEU A 184 -1.32 7.58 5.81
N SER A 185 -2.40 7.70 5.05
CA SER A 185 -3.20 6.55 4.65
C SER A 185 -2.45 5.68 3.67
N TRP A 186 -1.57 6.27 2.85
CA TRP A 186 -0.87 5.54 1.80
C TRP A 186 0.35 6.31 1.27
N TYR A 187 1.33 5.60 0.72
CA TYR A 187 2.37 6.18 -0.13
C TYR A 187 2.91 5.17 -1.15
N SER A 188 3.47 5.68 -2.26
CA SER A 188 4.15 4.93 -3.32
C SER A 188 5.63 5.27 -3.34
N LEU A 189 6.47 4.26 -3.14
CA LEU A 189 7.93 4.39 -3.29
C LEU A 189 8.37 4.49 -4.76
N LEU A 190 7.48 4.16 -5.71
CA LEU A 190 7.78 4.18 -7.13
C LEU A 190 7.58 5.57 -7.75
N THR A 191 6.49 6.22 -7.38
CA THR A 191 6.11 7.54 -7.89
C THR A 191 6.38 8.66 -6.89
N GLY A 192 6.71 8.31 -5.65
CA GLY A 192 6.89 9.26 -4.56
C GLY A 192 5.59 9.77 -3.97
N HIS A 193 4.40 9.44 -4.50
CA HIS A 193 3.15 10.01 -4.00
C HIS A 193 2.80 9.55 -2.59
N ALA A 194 2.23 10.43 -1.78
CA ALA A 194 1.73 10.15 -0.45
C ALA A 194 0.32 10.74 -0.27
N LEU A 195 -0.58 9.96 0.32
CA LEU A 195 -1.95 10.35 0.61
C LEU A 195 -2.10 10.63 2.10
N LEU A 196 -2.52 11.86 2.40
CA LEU A 196 -2.81 12.34 3.75
C LEU A 196 -4.31 12.61 3.88
N VAL A 197 -4.92 12.06 4.93
CA VAL A 197 -6.34 12.26 5.25
C VAL A 197 -6.49 12.93 6.61
N ASN A 198 -7.55 13.72 6.78
CA ASN A 198 -7.90 14.29 8.07
C ASN A 198 -8.41 13.21 9.04
N PRO A 199 -8.62 13.54 10.34
CA PRO A 199 -9.14 12.59 11.31
C PRO A 199 -10.55 12.06 10.99
N ARG A 200 -11.29 12.73 10.10
CA ARG A 200 -12.61 12.31 9.60
C ARG A 200 -12.52 11.45 8.33
N GLY A 201 -11.32 11.06 7.91
CA GLY A 201 -11.08 10.26 6.70
C GLY A 201 -11.23 11.03 5.38
N GLN A 202 -11.43 12.35 5.42
CA GLN A 202 -11.50 13.18 4.23
C GLN A 202 -10.09 13.57 3.78
N LYS A 203 -9.82 13.42 2.49
CA LYS A 203 -8.56 13.83 1.86
C LYS A 203 -8.32 15.32 2.06
N ILE A 204 -7.13 15.68 2.56
CA ILE A 204 -6.73 17.09 2.73
C ILE A 204 -5.98 17.57 1.49
N ALA A 205 -4.98 16.81 1.02
CA ALA A 205 -4.15 17.17 -0.13
C ALA A 205 -3.44 15.93 -0.71
N ASP A 206 -3.10 16.00 -2.00
CA ASP A 206 -2.10 15.12 -2.60
C ASP A 206 -0.72 15.70 -2.30
N THR A 207 0.19 14.88 -1.75
CA THR A 207 1.58 15.28 -1.51
C THR A 207 2.52 14.21 -2.06
N ASP A 208 3.82 14.45 -2.04
CA ASP A 208 4.84 13.43 -2.26
C ASP A 208 5.71 13.21 -1.00
N LEU A 209 6.33 12.05 -0.93
CA LEU A 209 7.23 11.62 0.14
C LEU A 209 8.43 12.55 0.27
N ASP A 210 8.87 13.15 -0.84
CA ASP A 210 9.92 14.15 -0.86
C ASP A 210 9.50 15.42 -0.10
N THR A 211 8.33 15.96 -0.40
CA THR A 211 7.77 17.14 0.27
C THR A 211 7.52 16.84 1.75
N LEU A 212 6.98 15.66 2.06
CA LEU A 212 6.77 15.24 3.45
C LEU A 212 8.10 15.05 4.20
N ALA A 213 9.13 14.47 3.56
CA ALA A 213 10.46 14.33 4.14
C ALA A 213 11.12 15.69 4.40
N ARG A 214 10.95 16.65 3.50
CA ARG A 214 11.41 18.04 3.67
C ARG A 214 10.67 18.73 4.82
N GLN A 215 9.35 18.56 4.91
CA GLN A 215 8.57 19.10 6.03
C GLN A 215 8.99 18.49 7.37
N ILE A 216 9.30 17.19 7.41
CA ILE A 216 9.85 16.54 8.62
C ILE A 216 11.23 17.13 8.96
N SER A 217 12.13 17.22 7.97
CA SER A 217 13.45 17.78 8.16
C SER A 217 13.42 19.26 8.58
N ALA A 218 12.41 20.01 8.15
CA ALA A 218 12.18 21.40 8.52
C ALA A 218 11.45 21.57 9.87
N GLY A 219 11.06 20.46 10.52
CA GLY A 219 10.28 20.48 11.77
C GLY A 219 8.81 20.88 11.59
N GLN A 220 8.34 20.98 10.35
CA GLN A 220 6.96 21.34 9.96
C GLN A 220 6.03 20.13 9.94
N ALA A 221 6.56 18.91 10.00
CA ALA A 221 5.77 17.70 10.14
C ALA A 221 6.41 16.79 11.21
N GLN A 222 5.60 16.27 12.12
CA GLN A 222 6.08 15.38 13.18
C GLN A 222 5.21 14.15 13.27
N LEU A 223 5.83 12.97 13.39
CA LEU A 223 5.11 11.72 13.61
C LEU A 223 4.42 11.78 14.97
N VAL A 224 3.11 11.60 14.98
CA VAL A 224 2.32 11.43 16.19
C VAL A 224 2.46 9.97 16.60
N THR A 225 3.46 9.70 17.41
CA THR A 225 3.46 8.51 18.26
C THR A 225 2.35 8.72 19.30
N GLU A 226 1.18 8.11 19.09
CA GLU A 226 0.19 7.97 20.15
C GLU A 226 0.87 7.45 21.42
N ASP A 227 0.41 7.99 22.55
CA ASP A 227 0.74 7.77 23.96
C ASP A 227 0.69 6.29 24.43
N LYS A 228 1.23 5.34 23.66
CA LYS A 228 1.52 3.97 24.15
C LYS A 228 2.69 3.93 25.12
N ALA A 229 3.53 4.96 25.17
CA ALA A 229 4.56 5.08 26.21
C ALA A 229 3.94 5.35 27.59
N ARG A 230 2.94 6.25 27.69
CA ARG A 230 2.44 6.68 29.02
C ARG A 230 1.42 5.74 29.66
N LEU A 231 0.66 4.97 28.87
CA LEU A 231 -0.30 4.00 29.42
C LEU A 231 0.35 2.69 29.85
N VAL A 232 1.38 2.23 29.12
CA VAL A 232 2.14 1.03 29.47
C VAL A 232 3.04 1.32 30.65
N ASP A 233 3.73 2.46 30.69
CA ASP A 233 4.62 2.79 31.82
C ASP A 233 3.84 2.99 33.12
N ARG A 234 2.65 3.60 33.12
CA ARG A 234 1.83 3.70 34.36
C ARG A 234 1.22 2.37 34.79
N ALA A 235 0.79 1.53 33.85
CA ALA A 235 0.27 0.21 34.19
C ALA A 235 1.39 -0.74 34.66
N TRP A 236 2.59 -0.59 34.11
CA TRP A 236 3.79 -1.35 34.46
C TRP A 236 4.41 -0.85 35.78
N GLU A 237 4.51 0.45 36.02
CA GLU A 237 4.93 1.05 37.30
C GLU A 237 3.93 0.75 38.43
N ALA A 238 2.62 0.77 38.15
CA ALA A 238 1.61 0.34 39.14
C ALA A 238 1.73 -1.16 39.47
N SER A 239 2.02 -2.00 38.46
CA SER A 239 2.23 -3.44 38.67
C SER A 239 3.55 -3.75 39.40
N LEU A 240 4.64 -3.06 39.06
CA LEU A 240 5.92 -3.16 39.77
C LEU A 240 5.85 -2.57 41.18
N GLY A 241 5.07 -1.51 41.38
CA GLY A 241 4.78 -0.94 42.69
C GLY A 241 4.00 -1.90 43.59
N ALA A 242 2.96 -2.55 43.05
CA ALA A 242 2.20 -3.59 43.75
C ALA A 242 3.07 -4.83 44.07
N LEU A 243 3.92 -5.27 43.14
CA LEU A 243 4.86 -6.38 43.36
C LEU A 243 5.95 -6.03 44.39
N ARG A 244 6.45 -4.78 44.42
CA ARG A 244 7.40 -4.32 45.44
C ARG A 244 6.73 -4.15 46.81
N ALA A 245 5.48 -3.69 46.88
CA ALA A 245 4.72 -3.60 48.12
C ALA A 245 4.43 -4.98 48.73
N LEU A 246 4.09 -5.98 47.88
CA LEU A 246 3.91 -7.37 48.31
C LEU A 246 5.23 -8.03 48.75
N ALA A 247 6.34 -7.71 48.08
CA ALA A 247 7.66 -8.20 48.47
C ALA A 247 8.19 -7.53 49.76
N ALA A 248 7.93 -6.24 49.96
CA ALA A 248 8.30 -5.51 51.19
C ALA A 248 7.42 -5.90 52.40
N GLY A 249 6.17 -6.32 52.17
CA GLY A 249 5.29 -6.84 53.22
C GLY A 249 5.73 -8.19 53.81
N HIS A 250 6.54 -8.98 53.08
CA HIS A 250 7.05 -10.28 53.54
C HIS A 250 8.35 -10.20 54.35
N THR A 251 8.96 -9.02 54.50
CA THR A 251 10.25 -8.87 55.21
C THR A 251 10.11 -8.36 56.65
N GLN A 252 8.88 -8.05 57.12
CA GLN A 252 8.65 -7.51 58.46
C GLN A 252 8.07 -8.50 59.48
N GLU A 253 7.80 -9.76 59.11
CA GLU A 253 7.32 -10.82 60.02
C GLU A 253 8.34 -11.94 60.23
N THR A 254 9.63 -11.62 60.37
CA THR A 254 10.61 -12.53 61.00
C THR A 254 11.72 -11.73 61.67
N SER A 255 11.37 -11.03 62.76
CA SER A 255 12.31 -10.69 63.82
C SER A 255 11.54 -10.40 65.11
N ALA A 256 11.13 -11.49 65.76
CA ALA A 256 10.88 -11.56 67.19
C ALA A 256 11.52 -12.86 67.70
#